data_AF-A0A829ZTZ7-F1
#
_entry.id   AF-A0A829ZTZ7-F1
#
_cell.length_a   1.000
_cell.length_b   1.000
_cell.length_c   1.000
_cell.angle_alpha   90.00
_cell.angle_beta   90.00
_cell.angle_gamma   90.00
#
_symmetry.space_group_name_H-M   'P 1'
#
loop_
_entity.id
_entity.type
_entity.pdbx_description
1 polymer ?
#
loop_
_entity_poly.entity_id
_entity_poly.type
_entity_poly.pdbx_seq_one_letter_code
_entity_poly.pdbx_strand_id
1 'polypeptide(L)'
;MKTKLQKVTGTIGLLLGGLIILTPFHLAPVCQRLLELKTGRLVHMRCHYTGQAEVYLGIAVLLTSLFFLLAQGSGARKALGKVWAVLGLLVLLLPTKYGIGVCLSPMECWTTRIVLYVLGGLVVANGLAVHLEKDRAADATSGERRAHLSSAP
;
A
#
# COMPACT_ATOMS: atom_id res chain seq x y z
N MET A 1 20.61 -11.97 11.03
CA MET A 1 20.09 -10.63 10.62
C MET A 1 18.65 -10.61 10.06
N LYS A 2 18.06 -11.74 9.62
CA LYS A 2 16.72 -11.77 8.98
C LYS A 2 15.56 -11.22 9.83
N THR A 3 15.61 -11.33 11.15
CA THR A 3 14.51 -10.92 12.05
C THR A 3 14.39 -9.41 12.26
N LYS A 4 15.49 -8.65 12.23
CA LYS A 4 15.42 -7.19 12.39
C LYS A 4 14.83 -6.53 11.15
N LEU A 5 15.30 -6.92 9.96
CA LEU A 5 14.80 -6.37 8.69
C LEU A 5 13.31 -6.69 8.49
N GLN A 6 12.90 -7.93 8.82
CA GLN A 6 11.49 -8.32 8.78
C GLN A 6 10.59 -7.49 9.70
N LYS A 7 11.06 -7.20 10.92
CA LYS A 7 10.34 -6.32 11.84
C LYS A 7 10.23 -4.91 11.26
N VAL A 8 11.31 -4.36 10.68
CA VAL A 8 11.31 -3.04 10.06
C VAL A 8 10.29 -2.95 8.93
N THR A 9 10.31 -3.88 7.97
CA THR A 9 9.41 -3.88 6.81
C THR A 9 7.94 -4.05 7.21
N GLY A 10 7.67 -4.94 8.18
CA GLY A 10 6.34 -5.12 8.75
C GLY A 10 5.83 -3.89 9.52
N THR A 11 6.69 -3.26 10.33
CA THR A 11 6.34 -2.03 11.06
C THR A 11 6.08 -0.86 10.11
N ILE A 12 6.89 -0.70 9.05
CA ILE A 12 6.67 0.32 8.03
C ILE A 12 5.31 0.12 7.34
N GLY A 13 4.97 -1.13 6.99
CA GLY A 13 3.66 -1.45 6.40
C GLY A 13 2.50 -1.13 7.34
N LEU A 14 2.66 -1.41 8.64
CA LEU A 14 1.67 -1.09 9.65
C LEU A 14 1.46 0.44 9.76
N LEU A 15 2.53 1.22 9.77
CA LEU A 15 2.45 2.68 9.81
C LEU A 15 1.78 3.25 8.54
N LEU A 16 2.15 2.72 7.37
CA LEU A 16 1.55 3.09 6.09
C LEU A 16 0.05 2.78 6.04
N GLY A 17 -0.37 1.59 6.48
CA GLY A 17 -1.77 1.21 6.53
C GLY A 17 -2.58 2.12 7.45
N GLY A 18 -2.02 2.45 8.63
CA GLY A 18 -2.65 3.41 9.55
C GLY A 18 -2.78 4.81 8.95
N LEU A 19 -1.75 5.28 8.24
CA LEU A 19 -1.75 6.61 7.61
C LEU A 19 -2.77 6.70 6.46
N ILE A 20 -2.96 5.62 5.70
CA ILE A 20 -4.00 5.55 4.65
C ILE A 20 -5.40 5.67 5.26
N ILE A 21 -5.68 4.99 6.38
CA ILE A 21 -6.97 5.08 7.07
C ILE A 21 -7.22 6.48 7.63
N LEU A 22 -6.16 7.13 8.14
CA LEU A 22 -6.25 8.46 8.71
C LEU A 22 -6.37 9.57 7.66
N THR A 23 -5.98 9.28 6.40
CA THR A 23 -5.96 10.24 5.30
C THR A 23 -7.33 10.91 5.07
N PRO A 24 -8.43 10.16 4.86
CA PRO A 24 -9.76 10.76 4.61
C PRO A 24 -10.37 11.47 5.82
N PHE A 25 -9.83 11.28 7.04
CA PHE A 25 -10.33 11.89 8.27
C PHE A 25 -9.56 13.14 8.69
N HIS A 26 -8.23 13.13 8.58
CA HIS A 26 -7.36 14.19 9.14
C HIS A 26 -6.53 14.93 8.10
N LEU A 27 -5.98 14.26 7.09
CA LEU A 27 -5.03 14.90 6.16
C LEU A 27 -5.74 15.60 5.01
N ALA A 28 -6.81 15.01 4.50
CA ALA A 28 -7.57 15.57 3.39
C ALA A 28 -9.03 15.12 3.51
N PRO A 29 -9.86 15.88 4.25
CA PRO A 29 -11.26 15.51 4.44
C PRO A 29 -11.94 15.40 3.08
N VAL A 30 -12.54 14.23 2.81
CA VAL A 30 -13.30 14.01 1.59
C VAL A 30 -14.41 15.07 1.49
N CYS A 31 -14.61 15.59 0.28
CA CYS A 31 -15.60 16.65 0.06
C CYS A 31 -16.99 16.19 0.51
N GLN A 32 -17.53 16.81 1.56
CA GLN A 32 -18.90 16.55 2.04
C GLN A 32 -19.97 17.33 1.28
N ARG A 33 -19.59 18.02 0.20
CA ARG A 33 -20.53 18.76 -0.66
C ARG A 33 -21.46 17.76 -1.34
N LEU A 34 -22.76 17.90 -1.11
CA LEU A 34 -23.79 17.21 -1.86
C LEU A 34 -23.97 17.93 -3.21
N LEU A 35 -24.04 17.17 -4.30
CA LEU A 35 -24.47 17.74 -5.59
C LEU A 35 -25.98 17.88 -5.58
N GLU A 36 -26.45 19.09 -5.84
CA GLU A 36 -27.84 19.33 -6.20
C GLU A 36 -28.00 18.99 -7.69
N LEU A 37 -28.70 17.90 -8.00
CA LEU A 37 -29.05 17.57 -9.38
C LEU A 37 -30.07 18.59 -9.91
N LYS A 38 -30.11 18.78 -11.23
CA LYS A 38 -31.17 19.53 -11.94
C LYS A 38 -32.61 19.08 -11.59
N THR A 39 -32.77 17.90 -10.99
CA THR A 39 -34.02 17.32 -10.49
C THR A 39 -34.32 17.62 -9.02
N GLY A 40 -33.53 18.47 -8.34
CA GLY A 40 -33.73 18.88 -6.95
C GLY A 40 -33.32 17.85 -5.88
N ARG A 41 -32.66 16.74 -6.27
CA ARG A 41 -32.11 15.75 -5.32
C ARG A 41 -30.68 16.08 -4.96
N LEU A 42 -30.33 15.87 -3.70
CA LEU A 42 -28.97 15.95 -3.18
C LEU A 42 -28.33 14.56 -3.19
N VAL A 43 -27.21 14.37 -3.90
CA VAL A 43 -26.45 13.10 -3.89
C VAL A 43 -24.99 13.30 -3.49
N HIS A 44 -24.40 12.27 -2.89
CA HIS A 44 -22.99 12.25 -2.54
C HIS A 44 -22.09 12.20 -3.79
N MET A 45 -20.97 12.94 -3.73
CA MET A 45 -19.92 12.93 -4.76
C MET A 45 -19.19 11.58 -4.82
N ARG A 46 -18.51 11.31 -5.95
CA ARG A 46 -17.63 10.13 -6.10
C ARG A 46 -16.47 10.11 -5.09
N CYS A 47 -15.91 11.29 -4.73
CA CYS A 47 -14.79 11.44 -3.76
C CYS A 47 -15.18 10.83 -2.38
N HIS A 48 -16.48 10.76 -2.01
CA HIS A 48 -16.92 10.08 -0.77
C HIS A 48 -16.75 8.55 -0.82
N TYR A 49 -17.19 7.92 -1.91
CA TYR A 49 -17.07 6.46 -2.08
C TYR A 49 -15.60 6.04 -2.24
N THR A 50 -14.78 6.86 -2.90
CA THR A 50 -13.33 6.63 -2.98
C THR A 50 -12.70 6.63 -1.58
N GLY A 51 -13.01 7.62 -0.74
CA GLY A 51 -12.50 7.65 0.63
C GLY A 51 -12.92 6.45 1.47
N GLN A 52 -14.18 5.99 1.34
CA GLN A 52 -14.61 4.76 2.02
C GLN A 52 -13.84 3.53 1.52
N ALA A 53 -13.68 3.39 0.20
CA ALA A 53 -12.91 2.29 -0.40
C ALA A 53 -11.46 2.29 0.09
N GLU A 54 -10.84 3.46 0.20
CA GLU A 54 -9.47 3.59 0.70
C GLU A 54 -9.32 3.22 2.17
N VAL A 55 -10.31 3.55 3.01
CA VAL A 55 -10.33 3.06 4.40
C VAL A 55 -10.34 1.53 4.43
N TYR A 56 -11.17 0.88 3.61
CA TYR A 56 -11.19 -0.59 3.54
C TYR A 56 -9.86 -1.18 3.04
N LEU A 57 -9.24 -0.57 2.02
CA LEU A 57 -7.92 -0.99 1.55
C LEU A 57 -6.83 -0.77 2.62
N GLY A 58 -6.86 0.36 3.33
CA GLY A 58 -5.96 0.66 4.44
C GLY A 58 -6.07 -0.36 5.57
N ILE A 59 -7.30 -0.78 5.92
CA ILE A 59 -7.55 -1.85 6.89
C ILE A 59 -6.98 -3.17 6.38
N ALA A 60 -7.17 -3.51 5.10
CA ALA A 60 -6.60 -4.72 4.51
C ALA A 60 -5.06 -4.71 4.56
N VAL A 61 -4.43 -3.56 4.28
CA VAL A 61 -2.98 -3.38 4.42
C VAL A 61 -2.54 -3.53 5.88
N LEU A 62 -3.26 -2.96 6.84
CA LEU A 62 -2.96 -3.13 8.27
C LEU A 62 -3.02 -4.59 8.70
N LEU A 63 -4.10 -5.29 8.36
CA LEU A 63 -4.27 -6.70 8.74
C LEU A 63 -3.16 -7.56 8.12
N THR A 64 -2.89 -7.39 6.83
CA THR A 64 -1.82 -8.14 6.15
C THR A 64 -0.43 -7.79 6.71
N SER A 65 -0.20 -6.55 7.14
CA SER A 65 1.03 -6.16 7.87
C SER A 65 1.18 -6.91 9.19
N LEU A 66 0.10 -6.99 9.96
CA LEU A 66 0.10 -7.69 11.23
C LEU A 66 0.31 -9.19 11.05
N PHE A 67 -0.37 -9.80 10.07
CA PHE A 67 -0.14 -11.19 9.69
C PHE A 67 1.30 -11.43 9.21
N PHE A 68 1.92 -10.49 8.51
CA PHE A 68 3.31 -10.61 8.07
C PHE A 68 4.29 -10.67 9.26
N LEU A 69 4.04 -9.88 10.30
CA LEU A 69 4.85 -9.89 11.54
C LEU A 69 4.69 -11.20 12.33
N LEU A 70 3.47 -11.77 12.35
CA LEU A 70 3.16 -13.00 13.07
C LEU A 70 3.55 -14.27 12.30
N ALA A 71 3.48 -14.24 10.97
CA ALA A 71 3.81 -15.39 10.14
C ALA A 71 5.29 -15.73 10.30
N GLN A 72 5.62 -16.96 10.72
CA GLN A 72 7.01 -17.45 10.78
C GLN A 72 7.46 -18.17 9.50
N GLY A 73 6.51 -18.58 8.64
CA GLY A 73 6.77 -19.31 7.40
C GLY A 73 7.29 -18.44 6.26
N SER A 74 8.39 -18.84 5.64
CA SER A 74 8.99 -18.16 4.48
C SER A 74 8.11 -18.19 3.22
N GLY A 75 7.21 -19.17 3.10
CA GLY A 75 6.22 -19.27 2.02
C GLY A 75 5.08 -18.27 2.15
N ALA A 76 4.44 -18.23 3.33
CA ALA A 76 3.33 -17.31 3.62
C ALA A 76 3.76 -15.85 3.43
N ARG A 77 4.95 -15.48 3.92
CA ARG A 77 5.50 -14.12 3.79
C ARG A 77 5.65 -13.66 2.33
N LYS A 78 6.03 -14.56 1.42
CA LYS A 78 6.10 -14.25 -0.03
C LYS A 78 4.72 -14.02 -0.64
N ALA A 79 3.72 -14.78 -0.19
CA ALA A 79 2.35 -14.56 -0.64
C ALA A 79 1.85 -13.19 -0.15
N LEU A 80 2.10 -12.85 1.11
CA LEU A 80 1.76 -11.56 1.71
C LEU A 80 2.43 -10.37 1.00
N GLY A 81 3.71 -10.48 0.61
CA GLY A 81 4.40 -9.44 -0.15
C GLY A 81 3.75 -9.16 -1.52
N LYS A 82 3.33 -10.22 -2.23
CA LYS A 82 2.56 -10.07 -3.48
C LYS A 82 1.19 -9.44 -3.25
N VAL A 83 0.51 -9.81 -2.17
CA VAL A 83 -0.78 -9.21 -1.79
C VAL A 83 -0.63 -7.71 -1.52
N TRP A 84 0.43 -7.29 -0.83
CA TRP A 84 0.73 -5.86 -0.64
C TRP A 84 0.98 -5.11 -1.95
N ALA A 85 1.72 -5.69 -2.89
CA ALA A 85 1.94 -5.06 -4.19
C ALA A 85 0.61 -4.86 -4.94
N VAL A 86 -0.29 -5.85 -4.90
CA VAL A 86 -1.63 -5.74 -5.49
C VAL A 86 -2.48 -4.72 -4.76
N LEU A 87 -2.49 -4.72 -3.42
CA LEU A 87 -3.24 -3.75 -2.62
C LEU A 87 -2.74 -2.31 -2.87
N GLY A 88 -1.42 -2.09 -2.90
CA GLY A 88 -0.85 -0.78 -3.20
C GLY A 88 -1.18 -0.29 -4.62
N LEU A 89 -1.18 -1.20 -5.61
CA LEU A 89 -1.63 -0.88 -6.95
C LEU A 89 -3.13 -0.51 -6.98
N LEU A 90 -3.95 -1.19 -6.17
CA LEU A 90 -5.37 -0.91 -6.06
C LEU A 90 -5.61 0.47 -5.42
N VAL A 91 -4.83 0.86 -4.41
CA VAL A 91 -4.83 2.22 -3.83
C VAL A 91 -4.49 3.27 -4.90
N LEU A 92 -3.51 3.00 -5.77
CA LEU A 92 -3.15 3.91 -6.88
C LEU A 92 -4.24 4.00 -7.95
N LEU A 93 -4.99 2.90 -8.16
CA LEU A 93 -6.00 2.79 -9.21
C LEU A 93 -7.34 3.46 -8.82
N LEU A 94 -7.69 3.45 -7.55
CA LEU A 94 -8.91 4.07 -7.02
C LEU A 94 -9.11 5.56 -7.38
N PRO A 95 -8.10 6.44 -7.20
CA PRO A 95 -8.21 7.84 -7.57
C PRO A 95 -8.09 8.08 -9.08
N THR A 96 -7.73 7.07 -9.88
CA THR A 96 -7.63 7.20 -11.33
C THR A 96 -8.99 7.05 -12.03
N LYS A 97 -9.06 7.49 -13.29
CA LYS A 97 -10.23 7.35 -14.18
C LYS A 97 -10.72 5.91 -14.40
N TYR A 98 -9.89 4.92 -14.09
CA TYR A 98 -10.20 3.50 -14.22
C TYR A 98 -10.79 2.88 -12.93
N GLY A 99 -10.77 3.61 -11.81
CA GLY A 99 -11.39 3.21 -10.55
C GLY A 99 -12.72 3.94 -10.32
N ILE A 100 -12.92 4.49 -9.12
CA ILE A 100 -14.07 5.35 -8.79
C ILE A 100 -13.83 6.78 -9.28
N GLY A 101 -12.57 7.21 -9.23
CA GLY A 101 -12.12 8.55 -9.62
C GLY A 101 -12.38 9.58 -8.53
N VAL A 102 -11.49 10.58 -8.48
CA VAL A 102 -11.62 11.75 -7.60
C VAL A 102 -12.06 12.98 -8.38
N CYS A 103 -12.79 13.88 -7.73
CA CYS A 103 -13.24 15.13 -8.34
C CYS A 103 -12.04 16.05 -8.59
N LEU A 104 -11.95 16.64 -9.79
CA LEU A 104 -10.91 17.62 -10.13
C LEU A 104 -11.23 19.05 -9.63
N SER A 105 -12.46 19.31 -9.20
CA SER A 105 -12.98 20.65 -8.89
C SER A 105 -13.84 20.57 -7.62
N PRO A 106 -13.19 20.46 -6.45
CA PRO A 106 -12.55 21.59 -5.74
C PRO A 106 -11.07 21.36 -5.36
N MET A 107 -10.38 22.45 -4.95
CA MET A 107 -8.94 22.49 -4.62
C MET A 107 -8.52 21.47 -3.54
N GLU A 108 -9.42 21.09 -2.62
CA GLU A 108 -9.19 20.10 -1.55
C GLU A 108 -9.00 18.65 -2.06
N CYS A 109 -9.74 18.22 -3.10
CA CYS A 109 -9.65 16.84 -3.60
C CYS A 109 -8.32 16.65 -4.41
N TRP A 110 -7.60 17.73 -4.78
CA TRP A 110 -6.25 17.67 -5.38
C TRP A 110 -5.17 17.22 -4.38
N THR A 111 -5.19 17.78 -3.16
CA THR A 111 -4.23 17.40 -2.10
C THR A 111 -4.43 15.94 -1.71
N THR A 112 -5.69 15.51 -1.57
CA THR A 112 -6.07 14.12 -1.29
C THR A 112 -5.45 13.19 -2.31
N ARG A 113 -5.61 13.51 -3.60
CA ARG A 113 -5.03 12.72 -4.70
C ARG A 113 -3.52 12.54 -4.54
N ILE A 114 -2.79 13.60 -4.24
CA ILE A 114 -1.32 13.55 -4.15
C ILE A 114 -0.91 12.66 -2.98
N VAL A 115 -1.53 12.85 -1.82
CA VAL A 115 -1.26 12.05 -0.62
C VAL A 115 -1.49 10.57 -0.90
N LEU A 116 -2.60 10.21 -1.55
CA LEU A 116 -2.92 8.83 -1.90
C LEU A 116 -1.94 8.23 -2.91
N TYR A 117 -1.50 8.99 -3.90
CA TYR A 117 -0.44 8.57 -4.82
C TYR A 117 0.88 8.29 -4.11
N VAL A 118 1.28 9.16 -3.18
CA VAL A 118 2.52 9.00 -2.41
C VAL A 118 2.42 7.80 -1.46
N LEU A 119 1.32 7.66 -0.72
CA LEU A 119 1.10 6.54 0.20
C LEU A 119 0.97 5.20 -0.55
N GLY A 120 0.17 5.16 -1.61
CA GLY A 120 0.04 3.98 -2.47
C GLY A 120 1.38 3.58 -3.10
N GLY A 121 2.15 4.56 -3.59
CA GLY A 121 3.50 4.35 -4.08
C GLY A 121 4.45 3.77 -3.02
N LEU A 122 4.42 4.29 -1.79
CA LEU A 122 5.21 3.73 -0.69
C LEU A 122 4.79 2.30 -0.34
N VAL A 123 3.50 1.97 -0.35
CA VAL A 123 3.01 0.60 -0.07
C VAL A 123 3.53 -0.36 -1.14
N VAL A 124 3.45 0.02 -2.42
CA VAL A 124 4.01 -0.80 -3.51
C VAL A 124 5.53 -0.97 -3.34
N ALA A 125 6.25 0.10 -3.03
CA ALA A 125 7.70 0.05 -2.79
C ALA A 125 8.05 -0.86 -1.60
N ASN A 126 7.26 -0.81 -0.52
CA ASN A 126 7.45 -1.67 0.65
C ASN A 126 7.16 -3.14 0.33
N GLY A 127 6.12 -3.42 -0.47
CA GLY A 127 5.86 -4.76 -1.01
C GLY A 127 7.00 -5.27 -1.89
N LEU A 128 7.54 -4.42 -2.76
CA LEU A 128 8.69 -4.75 -3.61
C LEU A 128 9.98 -4.97 -2.80
N ALA A 129 10.18 -4.21 -1.73
CA ALA A 129 11.32 -4.38 -0.83
C ALA A 129 11.36 -5.81 -0.26
N VAL A 130 10.23 -6.39 0.13
CA VAL A 130 10.14 -7.80 0.58
C VAL A 130 10.66 -8.79 -0.48
N HIS A 131 10.48 -8.47 -1.77
CA HIS A 131 11.01 -9.27 -2.87
C HIS A 131 12.52 -9.05 -3.06
N LEU A 132 12.99 -7.79 -3.06
CA LEU A 132 14.40 -7.45 -3.24
C LEU A 132 15.30 -7.90 -2.09
N GLU A 133 14.81 -7.89 -0.85
CA GLU A 133 15.51 -8.43 0.32
C GLU A 133 15.87 -9.91 0.15
N LYS A 134 15.00 -10.64 -0.54
CA LYS A 134 15.21 -12.05 -0.86
C LYS A 134 16.21 -12.21 -2.00
N ASP A 135 16.18 -11.37 -3.01
CA ASP A 135 17.14 -11.43 -4.12
C ASP A 135 18.55 -11.11 -3.63
N ARG A 136 18.70 -10.14 -2.71
CA ARG A 136 19.98 -9.86 -2.05
C ARG A 136 20.49 -11.02 -1.20
N ALA A 137 19.59 -11.79 -0.57
CA ALA A 137 19.94 -12.99 0.18
C ALA A 137 20.28 -14.20 -0.72
N ALA A 138 19.67 -14.28 -1.91
CA ALA A 138 19.96 -15.29 -2.94
C ALA A 138 21.29 -14.99 -3.66
N ASP A 139 21.59 -13.72 -3.91
CA ASP A 139 22.84 -13.27 -4.51
C ASP A 139 24.03 -13.51 -3.57
N ALA A 140 23.85 -13.18 -2.27
CA ALA A 140 24.85 -13.49 -1.24
C ALA A 140 25.17 -14.99 -1.12
N THR A 141 24.19 -15.88 -1.31
CA THR A 141 24.41 -17.33 -1.30
C THR A 141 24.95 -17.87 -2.64
N SER A 142 24.74 -17.17 -3.75
CA SER A 142 25.33 -17.48 -5.05
C SER A 142 26.83 -17.12 -5.10
N GLY A 143 27.20 -15.97 -4.51
CA GLY A 143 28.60 -15.56 -4.35
C GLY A 143 29.42 -16.52 -3.48
N GLU A 144 28.88 -16.94 -2.33
CA GLU A 144 29.56 -17.89 -1.43
C GLU A 144 29.69 -19.29 -2.05
N ARG A 145 28.69 -19.75 -2.81
CA ARG A 145 28.74 -21.04 -3.52
C ARG A 145 29.72 -21.04 -4.70
N ARG A 146 29.93 -19.90 -5.37
CA ARG A 146 30.99 -19.73 -6.39
C ARG A 146 32.39 -19.74 -5.79
N ALA A 147 32.59 -19.13 -4.62
CA ALA A 147 33.87 -19.16 -3.91
C ALA A 147 34.26 -20.59 -3.46
N HIS A 148 33.29 -21.39 -3.03
CA HIS A 148 33.51 -22.79 -2.67
C HIS A 148 33.81 -23.71 -3.86
N LEU A 149 33.27 -23.45 -5.05
CA LEU A 149 33.60 -24.24 -6.26
C LEU A 149 34.99 -23.91 -6.83
N SER A 150 35.50 -22.69 -6.61
CA SER A 150 36.83 -22.28 -7.07
C SER A 150 37.99 -22.78 -6.18
N SER A 151 37.68 -23.41 -5.05
CA SER A 151 38.65 -23.90 -4.05
C SER A 151 38.62 -25.43 -3.88
N ALA A 152 37.83 -26.13 -4.70
CA ALA A 152 37.89 -27.59 -4.79
C ALA A 152 39.08 -27.98 -5.70
N PRO A 153 40.04 -28.78 -5.20
CA PRO A 153 41.28 -29.16 -5.91
C PRO A 153 41.04 -30.13 -7.08
#